data_AF-A0AA37PGZ4-F1
#
_entry.id   AF-A0AA37PGZ4-F1
#
_cell.length_a   1.000
_cell.length_b   1.000
_cell.length_c   1.000
_cell.angle_alpha   90.00
_cell.angle_beta   90.00
_cell.angle_gamma   90.00
#
_symmetry.space_group_name_H-M   'P 1'
#
loop_
_entity.id
_entity.type
_entity.pdbx_description
1 polymer ?
#
loop_
_entity_poly.entity_id
_entity_poly.type
_entity_poly.pdbx_seq_one_letter_code
_entity_poly.pdbx_strand_id
1 'polypeptide(L)'
;MVREQAPYERIWVGDPGPEMDRLWDHVEAEHCLDYVRQAVMCNANTTLVTHKWFKSAQTFGPNFRTQHTCRNYEALMDWSLARSPNVRAQQGPGSKVAEDETMVMSGERLEKTKAGLGVSAHGYHSP
;
A
#
# COMPACT_ATOMS: atom_id res chain seq x y z
N MET A 1 -33.13 16.17 -6.82
CA MET A 1 -32.62 16.33 -5.44
C MET A 1 -32.58 14.94 -4.84
N VAL A 2 -31.38 14.39 -4.67
CA VAL A 2 -31.14 12.99 -4.27
C VAL A 2 -31.33 12.88 -2.76
N ARG A 3 -32.10 11.89 -2.32
CA ARG A 3 -32.20 11.54 -0.90
C ARG A 3 -31.82 10.07 -0.72
N GLU A 4 -30.62 9.90 -0.22
CA GLU A 4 -30.01 8.66 0.24
C GLU A 4 -30.87 8.06 1.36
N GLN A 5 -30.96 6.73 1.41
CA GLN A 5 -31.62 5.90 2.44
C GLN A 5 -33.11 5.58 2.27
N ALA A 6 -33.43 4.58 1.43
CA ALA A 6 -34.55 3.68 1.67
C ALA A 6 -34.18 2.26 1.18
N PRO A 7 -33.92 1.29 2.08
CA PRO A 7 -33.28 0.02 1.72
C PRO A 7 -34.21 -1.05 1.11
N TYR A 8 -35.42 -0.71 0.65
CA TYR A 8 -36.34 -1.73 0.10
C TYR A 8 -37.38 -1.25 -0.93
N GLU A 9 -37.41 0.02 -1.32
CA GLU A 9 -38.46 0.51 -2.23
C GLU A 9 -37.90 0.76 -3.62
N ARG A 10 -38.26 -0.10 -4.59
CA ARG A 10 -38.04 0.18 -6.02
C ARG A 10 -38.99 1.30 -6.44
N ILE A 11 -38.57 2.53 -6.21
CA ILE A 11 -39.23 3.71 -6.78
C ILE A 11 -38.72 3.83 -8.22
N TRP A 12 -39.59 3.54 -9.19
CA TRP A 12 -39.32 3.86 -10.60
C TRP A 12 -39.36 5.38 -10.77
N VAL A 13 -38.19 6.02 -10.85
CA VAL A 13 -38.07 7.45 -11.11
C VAL A 13 -37.96 7.64 -12.63
N GLY A 14 -39.09 7.68 -13.33
CA GLY A 14 -39.15 8.00 -14.76
C GLY A 14 -39.64 6.86 -15.66
N ASP A 15 -40.17 7.23 -16.84
CA ASP A 15 -40.59 6.28 -17.86
C ASP A 15 -39.36 5.55 -18.46
N PRO A 16 -39.42 4.22 -18.70
CA PRO A 16 -38.32 3.47 -19.29
C PRO A 16 -37.94 4.06 -20.66
N GLY A 17 -36.67 4.44 -20.83
CA GLY A 17 -36.17 5.02 -22.06
C GLY A 17 -34.64 5.06 -22.08
N PRO A 18 -34.03 5.25 -23.27
CA PRO A 18 -32.58 5.18 -23.45
C PRO A 18 -31.80 6.26 -22.69
N GLU A 19 -32.46 7.31 -22.19
CA GLU A 19 -31.89 8.30 -21.28
C GLU A 19 -31.83 7.78 -19.84
N MET A 20 -32.87 7.08 -19.38
CA MET A 20 -32.88 6.44 -18.06
C MET A 20 -31.84 5.33 -17.98
N ASP A 21 -31.72 4.47 -19.00
CA ASP A 21 -30.75 3.37 -19.02
C ASP A 21 -29.30 3.88 -18.86
N ARG A 22 -28.95 5.00 -19.50
CA ARG A 22 -27.62 5.64 -19.34
C ARG A 22 -27.37 6.17 -17.93
N LEU A 23 -28.42 6.69 -17.28
CA LEU A 23 -28.31 7.18 -15.90
C LEU A 23 -28.17 6.03 -14.91
N TRP A 24 -28.83 4.90 -15.16
CA TRP A 24 -28.67 3.67 -14.36
C TRP A 24 -27.25 3.11 -14.47
N ASP A 25 -26.66 3.05 -15.68
CA ASP A 25 -25.27 2.57 -15.86
C ASP A 25 -24.25 3.38 -15.02
N HIS A 26 -24.45 4.70 -14.94
CA HIS A 26 -23.59 5.57 -14.13
C HIS A 26 -23.78 5.36 -12.63
N VAL A 27 -25.03 5.29 -12.16
CA VAL A 27 -25.35 5.04 -10.74
C VAL A 27 -24.91 3.64 -10.32
N GLU A 28 -25.00 2.66 -11.22
CA GLU A 28 -24.60 1.29 -10.94
C GLU A 28 -23.08 1.15 -10.80
N ALA A 29 -22.33 1.80 -11.69
CA ALA A 29 -20.89 1.82 -11.62
C ALA A 29 -20.37 2.56 -10.38
N GLU A 30 -20.94 3.72 -10.06
CA GLU A 30 -20.46 4.57 -8.95
C GLU A 30 -20.58 3.88 -7.58
N HIS A 31 -21.72 3.23 -7.28
CA HIS A 31 -21.88 2.55 -6.00
C HIS A 31 -21.00 1.29 -5.90
N CYS A 32 -20.84 0.55 -7.00
CA CYS A 32 -19.94 -0.61 -7.04
C CYS A 32 -18.50 -0.18 -6.76
N LEU A 33 -18.06 0.92 -7.38
CA LEU A 33 -16.73 1.49 -7.15
C LEU A 33 -16.59 2.00 -5.72
N ASP A 34 -17.63 2.57 -5.12
CA ASP A 34 -17.59 2.98 -3.72
C ASP A 34 -17.46 1.78 -2.77
N TYR A 35 -18.15 0.67 -3.02
CA TYR A 35 -17.94 -0.56 -2.25
C TYR A 35 -16.50 -1.08 -2.35
N VAL A 36 -15.91 -1.08 -3.55
CA VAL A 36 -14.50 -1.46 -3.73
C VAL A 36 -13.58 -0.50 -2.98
N ARG A 37 -13.83 0.81 -3.06
CA ARG A 37 -13.07 1.84 -2.35
C ARG A 37 -13.12 1.61 -0.84
N GLN A 38 -14.30 1.41 -0.27
CA GLN A 38 -14.48 1.13 1.16
C GLN A 38 -13.77 -0.16 1.58
N ALA A 39 -13.84 -1.22 0.76
CA ALA A 39 -13.16 -2.48 1.03
C ALA A 39 -11.63 -2.31 1.03
N VAL A 40 -11.07 -1.57 0.08
CA VAL A 40 -9.62 -1.28 0.02
C VAL A 40 -9.18 -0.45 1.21
N MET A 41 -9.95 0.58 1.60
CA MET A 41 -9.64 1.40 2.78
C MET A 41 -9.66 0.58 4.08
N CYS A 42 -10.65 -0.31 4.24
CA CYS A 42 -10.76 -1.20 5.41
C CYS A 42 -9.58 -2.19 5.50
N ASN A 43 -9.09 -2.65 4.35
CA ASN A 43 -7.98 -3.60 4.24
C ASN A 43 -6.62 -2.92 4.04
N ALA A 44 -6.51 -1.63 4.35
CA ALA A 44 -5.25 -0.90 4.28
C ALA A 44 -4.24 -1.48 5.29
N ASN A 45 -3.13 -1.99 4.76
CA ASN A 45 -2.27 -2.92 5.48
C ASN A 45 -0.80 -2.62 5.26
N THR A 46 -0.03 -2.57 6.35
CA THR A 46 1.43 -2.37 6.35
C THR A 46 2.20 -3.58 6.88
N THR A 47 1.53 -4.73 7.06
CA THR A 47 2.16 -5.96 7.54
C THR A 47 3.26 -6.38 6.57
N LEU A 48 4.46 -6.61 7.11
CA LEU A 48 5.61 -7.07 6.34
C LEU A 48 5.41 -8.50 5.87
N VAL A 49 5.60 -8.74 4.57
CA VAL A 49 5.71 -10.09 4.02
C VAL A 49 7.13 -10.58 4.22
N THR A 50 7.33 -11.44 5.21
CA THR A 50 8.64 -12.01 5.50
C THR A 50 8.97 -13.13 4.52
N HIS A 51 10.26 -13.41 4.32
CA HIS A 51 10.68 -14.59 3.56
C HIS A 51 10.88 -15.78 4.50
N LYS A 52 10.47 -16.97 4.06
CA LYS A 52 10.73 -18.23 4.78
C LYS A 52 11.26 -19.31 3.84
N TRP A 53 11.97 -20.27 4.42
CA TRP A 53 12.44 -21.44 3.71
C TRP A 53 11.30 -22.45 3.46
N PHE A 54 11.09 -22.84 2.21
CA PHE A 54 10.12 -23.85 1.82
C PHE A 54 10.80 -25.19 1.54
N LYS A 55 10.67 -26.14 2.48
CA LYS A 55 11.30 -27.48 2.35
C LYS A 55 10.89 -28.24 1.09
N SER A 56 9.64 -28.10 0.63
CA SER A 56 9.14 -28.79 -0.56
C SER A 56 9.74 -28.25 -1.87
N ALA A 57 10.08 -26.96 -1.90
CA ALA A 57 10.61 -26.28 -3.07
C ALA A 57 12.12 -25.98 -2.98
N GLN A 58 12.76 -26.32 -1.85
CA GLN A 58 14.19 -26.06 -1.56
C GLN A 58 14.61 -24.61 -1.86
N THR A 59 13.73 -23.64 -1.57
CA THR A 59 13.96 -22.23 -1.86
C THR A 59 13.35 -21.30 -0.81
N PHE A 60 13.84 -20.07 -0.74
CA PHE A 60 13.18 -18.99 0.01
C PHE A 60 12.02 -18.44 -0.80
N GLY A 61 10.91 -18.15 -0.13
CA GLY A 61 9.78 -17.46 -0.74
C GLY A 61 9.02 -16.60 0.25
N PRO A 62 8.07 -15.80 -0.24
CA PRO A 62 7.24 -14.96 0.60
C PRO A 62 6.34 -15.80 1.51
N ASN A 63 6.29 -15.43 2.79
CA ASN A 63 5.38 -15.97 3.78
C ASN A 63 4.14 -15.08 3.87
N PHE A 64 3.10 -15.44 3.13
CA PHE A 64 1.81 -14.73 3.19
C PHE A 64 0.96 -15.07 4.42
N ARG A 65 1.40 -16.00 5.29
CA ARG A 65 0.73 -16.33 6.56
C ARG A 65 1.11 -15.32 7.66
N THR A 66 0.94 -14.05 7.36
CA THR A 66 1.20 -12.96 8.30
C THR A 66 -0.13 -12.45 8.81
N GLN A 67 -0.21 -12.15 10.10
CA GLN A 67 -1.44 -11.59 10.66
C GLN A 67 -1.62 -10.16 10.14
N HIS A 68 -2.77 -9.93 9.52
CA HIS A 68 -3.19 -8.60 9.09
C HIS A 68 -4.05 -7.98 10.17
N THR A 69 -3.90 -6.68 10.36
CA THR A 69 -4.67 -5.90 11.35
C THR A 69 -5.23 -4.69 10.64
N CYS A 70 -6.51 -4.39 10.84
CA CYS A 70 -7.11 -3.18 10.30
C CYS A 70 -6.40 -1.96 10.90
N ARG A 71 -6.11 -0.95 10.07
CA ARG A 71 -5.46 0.29 10.47
C ARG A 71 -6.29 1.49 10.01
N ASN A 72 -6.04 2.64 10.64
CA ASN A 72 -6.61 3.90 10.20
C ASN A 72 -6.04 4.24 8.80
N TYR A 73 -6.92 4.36 7.81
CA TYR A 73 -6.53 4.59 6.41
C TYR A 73 -5.95 5.98 6.20
N GLU A 74 -6.56 7.01 6.79
CA GLU A 74 -6.14 8.41 6.64
C GLU A 74 -4.71 8.61 7.15
N ALA A 75 -4.42 8.10 8.35
CA ALA A 75 -3.09 8.18 8.95
C ALA A 75 -2.03 7.45 8.10
N LEU A 76 -2.41 6.35 7.44
CA LEU A 76 -1.51 5.64 6.52
C LEU A 76 -1.23 6.46 5.26
N MET A 77 -2.27 7.08 4.70
CA MET A 77 -2.15 7.93 3.51
C MET A 77 -1.30 9.17 3.80
N ASP A 78 -1.53 9.84 4.92
CA ASP A 78 -0.73 11.00 5.34
C ASP A 78 0.75 10.61 5.51
N TRP A 79 1.01 9.48 6.17
CA TRP A 79 2.36 8.94 6.33
C TRP A 79 3.04 8.64 4.99
N SER A 80 2.29 8.09 4.03
CA SER A 80 2.77 7.70 2.70
C SER A 80 3.05 8.93 1.83
N LEU A 81 2.12 9.88 1.76
CA LEU A 81 2.24 11.11 0.97
C LEU A 81 3.43 11.97 1.43
N ALA A 82 3.62 12.10 2.75
CA ALA A 82 4.77 12.78 3.33
C ALA A 82 6.13 12.13 2.96
N ARG A 83 6.12 10.87 2.50
CA ARG A 83 7.30 10.11 2.07
C ARG A 83 7.32 9.84 0.56
N SER A 84 6.44 10.47 -0.20
CA SER A 84 6.43 10.35 -1.66
C SER A 84 7.76 10.84 -2.26
N PRO A 85 8.21 10.27 -3.39
CA PRO A 85 9.50 10.66 -4.00
C PRO A 85 9.61 12.16 -4.25
N ASN A 86 8.53 12.79 -4.69
CA ASN A 86 8.49 14.23 -4.96
C ASN A 86 8.67 15.06 -3.68
N VAL A 87 8.02 14.66 -2.58
CA VAL A 87 8.16 15.32 -1.28
C VAL A 87 9.55 15.05 -0.69
N ARG A 88 10.07 13.83 -0.79
CA ARG A 88 11.41 13.48 -0.30
C ARG A 88 12.54 14.17 -1.06
N ALA A 89 12.39 14.36 -2.37
CA ALA A 89 13.37 15.07 -3.18
C ALA A 89 13.56 16.54 -2.73
N GLN A 90 12.51 17.15 -2.18
CA GLN A 90 12.54 18.51 -1.65
C GLN A 90 13.08 18.61 -0.22
N GLN A 91 13.11 17.49 0.53
CA GLN A 91 13.50 17.46 1.95
C GLN A 91 15.02 17.41 2.20
N GLY A 92 15.84 17.51 1.15
CA GLY A 92 17.29 17.33 1.24
C GLY A 92 17.68 15.90 1.65
N PRO A 93 18.98 15.56 1.72
CA PRO A 93 19.42 14.25 2.21
C PRO A 93 18.95 14.08 3.66
N GLY A 94 17.96 13.21 3.88
CA GLY A 94 17.45 12.95 5.22
C GLY A 94 18.51 12.25 6.08
N SER A 95 19.24 13.02 6.89
CA SER A 95 20.13 12.49 7.92
C SER A 95 19.32 12.03 9.14
N LYS A 96 18.48 11.00 8.96
CA LYS A 96 17.92 10.28 10.10
C LYS A 96 19.04 9.38 10.63
N VAL A 97 19.82 9.91 11.58
CA VAL A 97 20.74 9.12 12.38
C VAL A 97 19.88 8.23 13.28
N ALA A 98 20.22 6.94 13.40
CA ALA A 98 19.50 6.07 14.31
C ALA A 98 19.60 6.67 15.72
N GLU A 99 18.45 6.89 16.37
CA GLU A 99 18.40 7.43 17.73
C GLU A 99 19.02 6.46 18.74
N ASP A 100 19.08 5.17 18.39
CA ASP A 100 19.74 4.11 19.13
C ASP A 100 21.01 3.66 18.38
N GLU A 101 22.17 3.93 18.99
CA GLU A 101 23.47 3.55 18.44
C GLU A 101 23.65 2.03 18.31
N THR A 102 22.88 1.22 19.03
CA THR A 102 22.92 -0.25 18.89
C THR A 102 22.21 -0.76 17.62
N MET A 103 21.33 0.07 17.04
CA MET A 103 20.66 -0.18 15.75
C MET A 103 21.48 0.34 14.56
N VAL A 104 22.57 1.06 14.80
CA VAL A 104 23.55 1.42 13.77
C VAL A 104 24.34 0.16 13.45
N MET A 105 24.17 -0.37 12.23
CA MET A 105 25.10 -1.36 11.72
C MET A 105 26.48 -0.71 11.67
N SER A 106 27.39 -1.09 12.57
CA SER A 106 28.77 -0.61 12.51
C SER A 106 29.34 -0.94 11.12
N GLY A 107 30.03 0.03 10.50
CA GLY A 107 30.58 -0.14 9.15
C GLY A 107 31.44 -1.40 9.01
N GLU A 108 32.07 -1.85 10.09
CA GLU A 108 32.83 -3.10 10.16
C GLU A 108 31.98 -4.36 9.87
N ARG A 109 30.70 -4.37 10.27
CA ARG A 109 29.78 -5.49 9.98
C ARG A 109 29.35 -5.49 8.51
N LEU A 110 29.17 -4.32 7.90
CA LEU A 110 28.83 -4.22 6.47
C LEU A 110 29.98 -4.71 5.58
N GLU A 111 31.22 -4.34 5.88
CA GLU A 111 32.39 -4.77 5.12
C GLU A 111 32.67 -6.27 5.26
N LYS A 112 32.51 -6.84 6.46
CA LYS A 112 32.60 -8.30 6.65
C LYS A 112 31.50 -9.07 5.90
N THR A 113 30.31 -8.49 5.77
CA THR A 113 29.20 -9.12 5.02
C THR A 113 29.42 -9.02 3.51
N LYS A 114 29.95 -7.90 3.00
CA LYS A 114 30.36 -7.76 1.59
C LYS A 114 31.49 -8.73 1.22
N ALA A 115 32.51 -8.84 2.07
CA ALA A 115 33.64 -9.73 1.88
C ALA A 115 33.23 -11.22 1.92
N GLY A 116 32.29 -11.59 2.79
CA GLY A 116 31.78 -12.96 2.91
C GLY A 116 30.81 -13.39 1.80
N LEU A 117 30.11 -12.45 1.15
CA LEU A 117 29.13 -12.73 0.10
C LEU A 117 29.68 -12.53 -1.33
N GLY A 118 30.94 -12.10 -1.48
CA GLY A 118 31.56 -11.89 -2.79
C GLY A 118 30.87 -10.83 -3.66
N VAL A 119 30.09 -9.93 -3.06
CA VAL A 119 29.31 -8.92 -3.80
C VAL A 119 30.22 -7.73 -4.07
N SER A 120 30.74 -7.65 -5.30
CA SER A 120 31.42 -6.45 -5.80
C SER A 120 30.45 -5.28 -5.78
N ALA A 121 30.88 -4.15 -5.21
CA ALA A 121 30.12 -2.92 -5.19
C ALA A 121 30.03 -2.34 -6.62
N HIS A 122 28.99 -2.74 -7.37
CA HIS A 122 28.53 -1.91 -8.47
C HIS A 122 27.93 -0.65 -7.86
N GLY A 123 28.77 0.38 -7.75
CA GLY A 123 28.38 1.70 -7.30
C GLY A 123 27.30 2.24 -8.22
N TYR A 124 26.11 2.48 -7.66
CA TYR A 124 25.18 3.45 -8.22
C TYR A 124 25.82 4.84 -8.06
N HIS A 125 26.64 5.21 -9.04
CA HIS A 125 26.86 6.61 -9.34
C HIS A 125 25.76 7.03 -10.30
N SER A 126 24.85 7.89 -9.85
CA SER A 126 23.98 8.65 -10.75
C SER A 126 24.55 10.07 -10.90
N PRO A 127 24.43 10.67 -12.09
CA PRO A 127 25.01 11.97 -12.45
C PRO A 127 24.45 13.14 -11.64
#